data_AF-A0AAD3M1F1-F1
#
_entry.id   AF-A0AAD3M1F1-F1
#
_cell.length_a   1.000
_cell.length_b   1.000
_cell.length_c   1.000
_cell.angle_alpha   90.00
_cell.angle_beta   90.00
_cell.angle_gamma   90.00
#
_symmetry.space_group_name_H-M   'P 1'
#
loop_
_entity.id
_entity.type
_entity.pdbx_description
1 polymer ?
#
loop_
_entity_poly.entity_id
_entity_poly.type
_entity_poly.pdbx_seq_one_letter_code
_entity_poly.pdbx_strand_id
1 'polypeptide(L)'
;MSFSAALSSSWMPAYNASFVFAIFFIVYILINTYIFMSVFLAVVYNNYKKYLKEEVRQLVRAKRHKMARAFAVLQEQREEAGELVVTQANWNQVVRLVRPDISNAHRELLWSVSDDKNQGSIGKVAFVQLADLLNIEVITLKSRPHPLHSLCPAFYLSAPSRLLCRIVQHRAFVIVYDLIILVNAVFIGLDEENPMIANSEWVFLALYLLEILLKLYVFEPRAFFSRHSFWNWFDTIIVISALIATIVNSAMKSSGGYTSRQILDIVFILRVLRLIRVVDSIQRFRAIINTLIRIGPMILTFGQHII
;
A
#
# COMPACT_ATOMS: atom_id res chain seq x y z
N MET A 1 15.84 -12.78 -26.21
CA MET A 1 15.78 -13.27 -27.61
C MET A 1 17.11 -13.85 -28.10
N SER A 2 18.27 -13.32 -27.68
CA SER A 2 19.60 -13.80 -28.06
C SER A 2 19.93 -15.23 -27.59
N PHE A 3 19.56 -15.62 -26.37
CA PHE A 3 19.92 -16.95 -25.83
C PHE A 3 19.20 -18.10 -26.54
N SER A 4 17.90 -17.96 -26.85
CA SER A 4 17.13 -18.98 -27.57
C SER A 4 17.59 -19.14 -29.03
N ALA A 5 17.96 -18.03 -29.69
CA ALA A 5 18.48 -18.05 -31.05
C ALA A 5 19.89 -18.67 -31.10
N ALA A 6 20.75 -18.35 -30.13
CA ALA A 6 22.07 -18.95 -29.98
C ALA A 6 22.01 -20.44 -29.60
N LEU A 7 21.02 -20.85 -28.80
CA LEU A 7 20.78 -22.26 -28.52
C LEU A 7 20.41 -22.97 -29.83
N SER A 8 19.40 -22.46 -30.55
CA SER A 8 18.91 -23.03 -31.82
C SER A 8 20.00 -23.19 -32.87
N SER A 9 20.85 -22.18 -33.05
CA SER A 9 21.95 -22.23 -34.01
C SER A 9 23.04 -23.24 -33.61
N SER A 10 23.19 -23.52 -32.32
CA SER A 10 24.23 -24.43 -31.81
C SER A 10 23.88 -25.92 -31.97
N TRP A 11 22.61 -26.33 -31.85
CA TRP A 11 22.24 -27.75 -31.94
C TRP A 11 21.66 -28.17 -33.31
N MET A 12 21.30 -27.21 -34.18
CA MET A 12 20.78 -27.48 -35.53
C MET A 12 21.70 -28.37 -36.41
N PRO A 13 23.03 -28.17 -36.44
CA PRO A 13 23.92 -29.03 -37.22
C PRO A 13 23.97 -30.48 -36.72
N ALA A 14 23.90 -30.69 -35.40
CA ALA A 14 23.90 -32.02 -34.79
C ALA A 14 22.55 -32.74 -34.95
N TYR A 15 21.45 -31.99 -34.96
CA TYR A 15 20.10 -32.50 -35.23
C TYR A 15 19.99 -33.05 -36.66
N ASN A 16 20.53 -32.32 -37.65
CA ASN A 16 20.54 -32.76 -39.05
C ASN A 16 21.39 -34.03 -39.27
N ALA A 17 22.33 -34.33 -38.36
CA ALA A 17 23.17 -35.54 -38.45
C ALA A 17 22.47 -36.79 -37.90
N SER A 18 21.73 -36.69 -36.78
CA SER A 18 20.92 -37.80 -36.26
C SER A 18 19.92 -37.31 -35.21
N PHE A 19 18.70 -37.87 -35.25
CA PHE A 19 17.66 -37.62 -34.25
C PHE A 19 18.08 -38.00 -32.82
N VAL A 20 19.04 -38.93 -32.66
CA VAL A 20 19.55 -39.34 -31.35
C VAL A 20 20.26 -38.16 -30.63
N PHE A 21 20.95 -37.28 -31.38
CA PHE A 21 21.56 -36.09 -30.80
C PHE A 21 20.50 -35.09 -30.32
N ALA A 22 19.33 -35.04 -30.97
CA ALA A 22 18.20 -34.22 -30.53
C ALA A 22 17.74 -34.62 -29.11
N ILE A 23 17.60 -35.92 -28.87
CA ILE A 23 17.21 -36.46 -27.56
C ILE A 23 18.24 -36.09 -26.50
N PHE A 24 19.53 -36.21 -26.81
CA PHE A 24 20.61 -35.79 -25.91
C PHE A 24 20.53 -34.31 -25.54
N PHE A 25 20.35 -33.40 -26.52
CA PHE A 25 20.24 -31.97 -26.25
C PHE A 25 18.99 -31.60 -25.47
N ILE A 26 17.85 -32.24 -25.76
CA ILE A 26 16.62 -32.03 -24.99
C ILE A 26 16.85 -32.43 -23.53
N VAL A 27 17.41 -33.61 -23.28
CA VAL A 27 17.72 -34.08 -21.93
C VAL A 27 18.72 -33.15 -21.24
N TYR A 28 19.77 -32.72 -21.94
CA TYR A 28 20.75 -31.78 -21.41
C TYR A 28 20.14 -30.43 -21.03
N ILE A 29 19.30 -29.84 -21.90
CA ILE A 29 18.61 -28.57 -21.63
C ILE A 29 17.63 -28.72 -20.47
N LEU A 30 16.88 -29.83 -20.42
CA LEU A 30 15.97 -30.09 -19.31
C LEU A 30 16.72 -30.19 -17.98
N ILE A 31 17.81 -30.95 -17.94
CA ILE A 31 18.64 -31.10 -16.74
C ILE A 31 19.28 -29.76 -16.36
N ASN A 32 19.90 -29.05 -17.30
CA ASN A 32 20.59 -27.80 -17.01
C ASN A 32 19.62 -26.68 -16.61
N THR A 33 18.52 -26.53 -17.34
CA THR A 33 17.56 -25.44 -17.09
C THR A 33 16.73 -25.71 -15.84
N TYR A 34 16.26 -26.95 -15.63
CA TYR A 34 15.40 -27.22 -14.47
C TYR A 34 16.18 -27.64 -13.24
N ILE A 35 17.14 -28.55 -13.34
CA ILE A 35 17.84 -29.05 -12.16
C ILE A 35 18.90 -28.04 -11.72
N PHE A 36 19.82 -27.67 -12.62
CA PHE A 36 20.93 -26.79 -12.23
C PHE A 36 20.45 -25.39 -11.83
N MET A 37 19.57 -24.73 -12.60
CA MET A 37 19.07 -23.41 -12.20
C MET A 37 18.23 -23.45 -10.92
N SER A 38 17.42 -24.49 -10.69
CA SER A 38 16.65 -24.59 -9.44
C SER A 38 17.54 -24.81 -8.23
N VAL A 39 18.57 -25.67 -8.36
CA VAL A 39 19.55 -25.89 -7.28
C VAL A 39 20.36 -24.63 -7.02
N PHE A 40 20.84 -23.96 -8.07
CA PHE A 40 21.56 -22.70 -7.94
C PHE A 40 20.71 -21.63 -7.25
N LEU A 41 19.46 -21.43 -7.69
CA LEU A 41 18.52 -20.48 -7.08
C LEU A 41 18.27 -20.82 -5.61
N ALA A 42 18.13 -22.11 -5.28
CA ALA A 42 17.94 -22.54 -3.89
C ALA A 42 19.15 -22.21 -3.00
N VAL A 43 20.38 -22.42 -3.49
CA VAL A 43 21.61 -22.09 -2.77
C VAL A 43 21.73 -20.57 -2.57
N VAL A 44 21.51 -19.78 -3.62
CA VAL A 44 21.55 -18.31 -3.55
C VAL A 44 20.48 -17.80 -2.59
N TYR A 45 19.25 -18.30 -2.68
CA TYR A 45 18.16 -17.91 -1.79
C TYR A 45 18.47 -18.23 -0.33
N ASN A 46 18.97 -19.43 -0.03
CA ASN A 46 19.31 -19.82 1.34
C ASN A 46 20.46 -18.98 1.91
N ASN A 47 21.48 -18.69 1.09
CA ASN A 47 22.58 -17.81 1.50
C ASN A 47 22.08 -16.37 1.73
N TYR A 48 21.26 -15.83 0.84
CA TYR A 48 20.67 -14.50 0.98
C TYR A 48 19.78 -14.39 2.22
N LYS A 49 18.91 -15.38 2.44
CA LYS A 49 18.06 -15.46 3.64
C LYS A 49 18.89 -15.52 4.92
N LYS A 50 20.01 -16.26 4.92
CA LYS A 50 20.93 -16.34 6.05
C LYS A 50 21.64 -15.01 6.30
N TYR A 51 22.14 -14.36 5.24
CA TYR A 51 22.78 -13.05 5.29
C TYR A 51 21.82 -11.99 5.87
N LEU A 52 20.63 -11.87 5.28
CA LEU A 52 19.62 -10.90 5.72
C LEU A 52 19.19 -11.14 7.17
N LYS A 53 19.04 -12.42 7.58
CA LYS A 53 18.72 -12.76 8.97
C LYS A 53 19.81 -12.31 9.94
N GLU A 54 21.08 -12.45 9.58
CA GLU A 54 22.18 -12.04 10.45
C GLU A 54 22.34 -10.53 10.47
N GLU A 55 22.16 -9.85 9.33
CA GLU A 55 22.17 -8.39 9.25
C GLU A 55 21.07 -7.77 10.13
N VAL A 56 19.82 -8.25 10.01
CA VAL A 56 18.71 -7.83 10.88
C VAL A 56 19.02 -8.11 12.35
N ARG A 57 19.60 -9.28 12.65
CA ARG A 57 19.99 -9.63 14.02
C ARG A 57 21.06 -8.69 14.57
N GLN A 58 22.05 -8.31 13.78
CA GLN A 58 23.09 -7.35 14.16
C GLN A 58 22.49 -5.96 14.41
N LEU A 59 21.58 -5.50 13.55
CA LEU A 59 20.87 -4.23 13.74
C LEU A 59 20.05 -4.21 15.04
N VAL A 60 19.31 -5.29 15.32
CA VAL A 60 18.54 -5.42 16.58
C VAL A 60 19.46 -5.47 17.79
N ARG A 61 20.56 -6.20 17.73
CA ARG A 61 21.56 -6.24 18.83
C ARG A 61 22.20 -4.87 19.05
N ALA A 62 22.61 -4.19 17.99
CA ALA A 62 23.20 -2.85 18.06
C ALA A 62 22.21 -1.84 18.67
N LYS A 63 20.94 -1.90 18.26
CA LYS A 63 19.85 -1.10 18.86
C LYS A 63 19.73 -1.39 20.35
N ARG A 64 19.57 -2.65 20.76
CA ARG A 64 19.44 -3.03 22.18
C ARG A 64 20.67 -2.66 23.01
N HIS A 65 21.87 -2.79 22.44
CA HIS A 65 23.12 -2.40 23.10
C HIS A 65 23.19 -0.90 23.36
N LYS A 66 22.83 -0.08 22.36
CA LYS A 66 22.74 1.39 22.52
C LYS A 66 21.71 1.78 23.58
N MET A 67 20.56 1.10 23.60
CA MET A 67 19.53 1.33 24.62
C MET A 67 19.97 0.92 26.02
N ALA A 68 20.66 -0.22 26.16
CA ALA A 68 21.20 -0.64 27.44
C ALA A 68 22.28 0.33 27.96
N ARG A 69 23.10 0.89 27.06
CA ARG A 69 24.05 1.96 27.43
C ARG A 69 23.34 3.25 27.85
N ALA A 70 22.30 3.65 27.12
CA ALA A 70 21.49 4.81 27.51
C ALA A 70 20.85 4.61 28.88
N PHE A 71 20.32 3.41 29.17
CA PHE A 71 19.82 3.06 30.50
C PHE A 71 20.89 3.20 31.57
N ALA A 72 22.10 2.68 31.32
CA ALA A 72 23.21 2.76 32.28
C ALA A 72 23.64 4.20 32.61
N VAL A 73 23.41 5.16 31.71
CA VAL A 73 23.69 6.59 31.95
C VAL A 73 22.52 7.30 32.65
N LEU A 74 21.29 6.86 32.41
CA LEU A 74 20.07 7.50 32.91
C LEU A 74 19.53 6.88 34.20
N GLN A 75 20.08 5.76 34.63
CA GLN A 75 19.62 5.04 35.81
C GLN A 75 19.88 5.86 37.08
N GLU A 76 18.88 5.89 37.94
CA GLU A 76 18.94 6.41 39.29
C GLU A 76 18.75 5.24 40.26
N GLN A 77 19.41 5.29 41.41
CA GLN A 77 19.28 4.25 42.42
C GLN A 77 18.06 4.58 43.27
N ARG A 78 17.03 3.72 43.24
CA ARG A 78 15.84 3.93 44.07
C ARG A 78 16.20 3.66 45.54
N GLU A 79 15.97 4.66 46.39
CA GLU A 79 16.34 4.67 47.82
C GLU A 79 15.74 3.49 48.62
N GLU A 80 14.59 2.96 48.21
CA GLU A 80 13.87 1.92 48.98
C GLU A 80 14.24 0.47 48.61
N ALA A 81 14.86 0.21 47.45
CA ALA A 81 15.06 -1.17 46.96
C ALA A 81 16.44 -1.42 46.31
N GLY A 82 17.28 -0.39 46.13
CA GLY A 82 18.56 -0.53 45.43
C GLY A 82 18.43 -0.90 43.95
N GLU A 83 17.21 -0.96 43.41
CA GLU A 83 16.96 -1.23 42.01
C GLU A 83 17.37 -0.03 41.15
N LEU A 84 18.10 -0.32 40.08
CA LEU A 84 18.44 0.65 39.04
C LEU A 84 17.21 0.89 38.20
N VAL A 85 16.69 2.11 38.24
CA VAL A 85 15.45 2.49 37.55
C VAL A 85 15.59 3.85 36.89
N VAL A 86 14.78 4.10 35.86
CA VAL A 86 14.67 5.44 35.25
C VAL A 86 13.33 6.05 35.66
N THR A 87 13.38 7.25 36.23
CA THR A 87 12.20 8.00 36.66
C THR A 87 11.47 8.64 35.47
N GLN A 88 10.16 8.90 35.64
CA GLN A 88 9.33 9.51 34.60
C GLN A 88 9.83 10.90 34.16
N ALA A 89 10.36 11.69 35.10
CA ALA A 89 10.88 13.03 34.83
C ALA A 89 12.09 12.99 33.89
N ASN A 90 13.09 12.16 34.21
CA ASN A 90 14.29 11.98 33.38
C ASN A 90 13.95 11.44 32.00
N TRP A 91 13.06 10.45 31.94
CA TRP A 91 12.60 9.92 30.67
C TRP A 91 11.90 11.00 29.81
N ASN A 92 11.01 11.78 30.42
CA ASN A 92 10.30 12.86 29.73
C ASN A 92 11.24 13.93 29.17
N GLN A 93 12.32 14.23 29.88
CA GLN A 93 13.33 15.18 29.43
C GLN A 93 14.12 14.63 28.24
N VAL A 94 14.58 13.37 28.33
CA VAL A 94 15.32 12.71 27.25
C VAL A 94 14.48 12.58 25.99
N VAL A 95 13.22 12.15 26.10
CA VAL A 95 12.33 11.99 24.93
C VAL A 95 12.06 13.33 24.25
N ARG A 96 11.90 14.42 25.01
CA ARG A 96 11.74 15.76 24.44
C ARG A 96 12.97 16.22 23.65
N LEU A 97 14.17 15.84 24.10
CA LEU A 97 15.42 16.16 23.40
C LEU A 97 15.59 15.31 22.13
N VAL A 98 15.27 14.02 22.20
CA VAL A 98 15.49 13.08 21.08
C VAL A 98 14.42 13.21 19.99
N ARG A 99 13.16 13.48 20.36
CA ARG A 99 12.05 13.68 19.41
C ARG A 99 11.15 14.82 19.89
N PRO A 100 11.48 16.09 19.57
CA PRO A 100 10.70 17.25 20.02
C PRO A 100 9.27 17.26 19.45
N ASP A 101 9.04 16.63 18.29
CA ASP A 101 7.74 16.61 17.59
C ASP A 101 6.71 15.64 18.18
N ILE A 102 7.06 14.92 19.25
CA ILE A 102 6.18 13.91 19.83
C ILE A 102 5.02 14.57 20.61
N SER A 103 3.78 14.18 20.30
CA SER A 103 2.61 14.68 21.03
C SER A 103 2.66 14.24 22.49
N ASN A 104 2.22 15.11 23.42
CA ASN A 104 2.13 14.77 24.84
C ASN A 104 1.33 13.50 25.10
N ALA A 105 0.19 13.32 24.41
CA ALA A 105 -0.65 12.13 24.57
C ALA A 105 0.07 10.84 24.13
N HIS A 106 0.84 10.90 23.04
CA HIS A 106 1.61 9.74 22.56
C HIS A 106 2.72 9.37 23.54
N ARG A 107 3.38 10.38 24.11
CA ARG A 107 4.42 10.19 25.13
C ARG A 107 3.83 9.57 26.41
N GLU A 108 2.70 10.06 26.89
CA GLU A 108 2.01 9.45 28.04
C GLU A 108 1.58 8.00 27.77
N LEU A 109 1.11 7.69 26.56
CA LEU A 109 0.81 6.32 26.16
C LEU A 109 2.07 5.42 26.12
N LEU A 110 3.19 5.92 25.60
CA LEU A 110 4.45 5.16 25.62
C LEU A 110 4.91 4.86 27.05
N TRP A 111 4.72 5.84 27.94
CA TRP A 111 5.03 5.67 29.36
C TRP A 111 4.09 4.65 30.02
N SER A 112 2.77 4.79 29.83
CA SER A 112 1.79 3.90 30.46
C SER A 112 1.93 2.45 30.03
N VAL A 113 2.32 2.20 28.77
CA VAL A 113 2.62 0.84 28.28
C VAL A 113 3.92 0.29 28.90
N SER A 114 4.85 1.15 29.32
CA SER A 114 6.14 0.74 29.89
C SER A 114 6.12 0.60 31.42
N ASP A 115 5.21 1.30 32.09
CA ASP A 115 4.99 1.28 33.54
C ASP A 115 3.71 0.51 33.90
N ASP A 116 3.67 -0.78 33.57
CA ASP A 116 2.52 -1.67 33.80
C ASP A 116 2.09 -1.75 35.28
N LYS A 117 3.01 -1.45 36.20
CA LYS A 117 2.77 -1.46 37.66
C LYS A 117 2.41 -0.09 38.23
N ASN A 118 2.33 0.96 37.42
CA ASN A 118 2.14 2.36 37.84
C ASN A 118 3.09 2.79 38.98
N GLN A 119 4.35 2.34 38.91
CA GLN A 119 5.34 2.59 39.95
C GLN A 119 6.09 3.91 39.74
N GLY A 120 5.82 4.63 38.65
CA GLY A 120 6.48 5.89 38.30
C GLY A 120 7.95 5.71 37.89
N SER A 121 8.38 4.48 37.63
CA SER A 121 9.77 4.13 37.34
C SER A 121 9.84 2.90 36.44
N ILE A 122 10.76 2.91 35.48
CA ILE A 122 10.95 1.80 34.52
C ILE A 122 12.30 1.13 34.72
N GLY A 123 12.29 -0.20 34.76
CA GLY A 123 13.51 -1.01 34.82
C GLY A 123 14.19 -1.20 33.47
N LYS A 124 15.38 -1.81 33.47
CA LYS A 124 16.23 -2.00 32.28
C LYS A 124 15.51 -2.70 31.12
N VAL A 125 14.73 -3.73 31.41
CA VAL A 125 14.03 -4.53 30.37
C VAL A 125 12.95 -3.69 29.69
N ALA A 126 12.11 -2.99 30.48
CA ALA A 126 11.07 -2.11 29.98
C ALA A 126 11.66 -0.94 29.16
N PHE A 127 12.76 -0.35 29.63
CA PHE A 127 13.45 0.74 28.91
C PHE A 127 13.98 0.29 27.54
N VAL A 128 14.57 -0.91 27.45
CA VAL A 128 15.06 -1.43 26.16
C VAL A 128 13.90 -1.76 25.21
N GLN A 129 12.78 -2.27 25.72
CA GLN A 129 11.57 -2.52 24.94
C GLN A 129 10.88 -1.24 24.47
N LEU A 130 10.96 -0.15 25.25
CA LEU A 130 10.41 1.15 24.88
C LEU A 130 11.02 1.69 23.58
N ALA A 131 12.27 1.34 23.25
CA ALA A 131 12.86 1.68 21.96
C ALA A 131 12.16 1.01 20.76
N ASP A 132 11.57 -0.17 20.97
CA ASP A 132 10.74 -0.84 19.98
C ASP A 132 9.36 -0.15 19.89
N LEU A 133 8.79 0.27 21.01
CA LEU A 133 7.53 1.02 21.08
C LEU A 133 7.61 2.42 20.44
N LEU A 134 8.72 3.13 20.64
CA LEU A 134 8.98 4.45 20.05
C LEU A 134 8.94 4.45 18.51
N ASN A 135 9.23 3.28 17.90
CA ASN A 135 9.24 3.13 16.45
C ASN A 135 7.88 2.71 15.89
N ILE A 136 6.90 2.46 16.75
CA ILE A 136 5.51 2.24 16.35
C ILE A 136 4.94 3.62 16.02
N GLU A 137 4.59 3.84 14.74
CA GLU A 137 3.69 4.93 14.37
C GLU A 137 2.34 4.67 15.04
N VAL A 138 2.14 5.23 16.23
CA VAL A 138 0.80 5.30 16.80
C VAL A 138 0.05 6.29 15.94
N ILE A 139 -0.75 5.76 15.03
CA ILE A 139 -1.81 6.49 14.37
C ILE A 139 -2.75 6.89 15.50
N THR A 140 -2.54 8.07 16.08
CA THR A 140 -3.52 8.65 16.99
C THR A 140 -4.77 8.88 16.16
N LEU A 141 -5.69 7.91 16.21
CA LEU A 141 -7.07 8.07 15.76
C LEU A 141 -7.71 9.03 16.76
N LYS A 142 -7.30 10.30 16.69
CA LYS A 142 -8.05 11.37 17.30
C LYS A 142 -9.33 11.40 16.48
N SER A 143 -10.38 10.74 16.98
CA SER A 143 -11.76 10.89 16.51
C SER A 143 -12.12 12.37 16.70
N ARG A 144 -11.62 13.22 15.81
CA ARG A 144 -12.05 14.61 15.75
C ARG A 144 -13.48 14.55 15.20
N PRO A 145 -14.39 15.39 15.70
CA PRO A 145 -15.70 15.52 15.07
C PRO A 145 -15.50 16.01 13.63
N HIS A 146 -16.25 15.42 12.70
CA HIS A 146 -16.20 15.74 11.27
C HIS A 146 -16.17 17.25 11.03
N PRO A 147 -15.40 17.76 10.04
CA PRO A 147 -15.40 19.18 9.70
C PRO A 147 -16.81 19.70 9.31
N LEU A 148 -17.69 18.81 8.81
CA LEU A 148 -19.09 19.12 8.50
C LEU A 148 -19.96 19.38 9.73
N HIS A 149 -19.57 18.90 10.91
CA HIS A 149 -20.22 19.26 12.18
C HIS A 149 -20.03 20.75 12.50
N SER A 150 -18.88 21.32 12.11
CA SER A 150 -18.57 22.74 12.33
C SER A 150 -19.18 23.65 11.27
N LEU A 151 -19.37 23.18 10.03
CA LEU A 151 -19.81 24.04 8.93
C LEU A 151 -21.34 24.05 8.75
N CYS A 152 -22.02 22.91 8.96
CA CYS A 152 -23.49 22.78 8.81
C CYS A 152 -24.08 21.71 9.76
N PRO A 153 -24.20 21.99 11.08
CA PRO A 153 -24.71 21.01 12.06
C PRO A 153 -26.15 20.55 11.78
N ALA A 154 -27.01 21.44 11.26
CA ALA A 154 -28.42 21.11 11.00
C ALA A 154 -28.64 20.05 9.92
N PHE A 155 -27.80 20.02 8.88
CA PHE A 155 -27.90 19.05 7.78
C PHE A 155 -27.29 17.69 8.16
N TYR A 156 -26.16 17.71 8.89
CA TYR A 156 -25.45 16.48 9.27
C TYR A 156 -26.15 15.71 10.41
N LEU A 157 -26.87 16.39 11.33
CA LEU A 157 -27.60 15.72 12.43
C LEU A 157 -28.98 15.15 12.02
N SER A 158 -29.45 15.49 10.82
CA SER A 158 -30.76 15.07 10.31
C SER A 158 -30.89 13.54 10.20
N ALA A 159 -32.11 13.01 10.26
CA ALA A 159 -32.36 11.58 10.05
C ALA A 159 -31.87 11.03 8.69
N PRO A 160 -32.02 11.75 7.55
CA PRO A 160 -31.56 11.24 6.26
C PRO A 160 -30.04 11.16 6.14
N SER A 161 -29.28 12.12 6.70
CA SER A 161 -27.81 12.05 6.68
C SER A 161 -27.28 10.87 7.50
N ARG A 162 -27.88 10.58 8.66
CA ARG A 162 -27.55 9.38 9.46
C ARG A 162 -27.89 8.08 8.74
N LEU A 163 -29.03 8.02 8.03
CA LEU A 163 -29.38 6.87 7.21
C LEU A 163 -28.37 6.68 6.06
N LEU A 164 -27.99 7.77 5.39
CA LEU A 164 -27.03 7.77 4.29
C LEU A 164 -25.64 7.33 4.76
N CYS A 165 -25.17 7.81 5.92
CA CYS A 165 -23.95 7.30 6.55
C CYS A 165 -24.02 5.80 6.82
N ARG A 166 -25.15 5.30 7.33
CA ARG A 166 -25.34 3.88 7.60
C ARG A 166 -25.35 3.04 6.32
N ILE A 167 -25.96 3.53 5.25
CA ILE A 167 -25.99 2.87 3.94
C ILE A 167 -24.59 2.80 3.33
N VAL A 168 -23.86 3.91 3.30
CA VAL A 168 -22.50 3.98 2.71
C VAL A 168 -21.49 3.15 3.49
N GLN A 169 -21.62 3.07 4.82
CA GLN A 169 -20.78 2.22 5.66
C GLN A 169 -21.10 0.72 5.51
N HIS A 170 -22.27 0.38 5.00
CA HIS A 170 -22.67 -1.01 4.84
C HIS A 170 -21.90 -1.68 3.71
N ARG A 171 -21.48 -2.94 3.91
CA ARG A 171 -20.73 -3.73 2.91
C ARG A 171 -21.49 -3.88 1.58
N ALA A 172 -22.82 -3.82 1.61
CA ALA A 172 -23.64 -3.85 0.40
C ALA A 172 -23.37 -2.68 -0.55
N PHE A 173 -23.02 -1.50 -0.04
CA PHE A 173 -22.69 -0.35 -0.89
C PHE A 173 -21.49 -0.67 -1.79
N VAL A 174 -20.44 -1.25 -1.21
CA VAL A 174 -19.25 -1.67 -1.97
C VAL A 174 -19.61 -2.72 -3.03
N ILE A 175 -20.41 -3.72 -2.66
CA ILE A 175 -20.84 -4.78 -3.58
C ILE A 175 -21.67 -4.22 -4.75
N VAL A 176 -22.56 -3.26 -4.50
CA VAL A 176 -23.37 -2.61 -5.55
C VAL A 176 -22.48 -1.88 -6.55
N TYR A 177 -21.50 -1.11 -6.06
CA TYR A 177 -20.58 -0.38 -6.95
C TYR A 177 -19.62 -1.31 -7.70
N ASP A 178 -19.18 -2.41 -7.08
CA ASP A 178 -18.43 -3.45 -7.79
C ASP A 178 -19.26 -4.08 -8.92
N LEU A 179 -20.56 -4.30 -8.70
CA LEU A 179 -21.48 -4.79 -9.74
C LEU A 179 -21.64 -3.76 -10.87
N ILE A 180 -21.75 -2.47 -10.56
CA ILE A 180 -21.83 -1.41 -11.57
C ILE A 180 -20.57 -1.40 -12.46
N ILE A 181 -19.38 -1.58 -11.86
CA ILE A 181 -18.11 -1.69 -12.60
C ILE A 181 -18.12 -2.92 -13.52
N LEU A 182 -18.60 -4.06 -13.03
CA LEU A 182 -18.69 -5.29 -13.81
C LEU A 182 -19.65 -5.12 -15.00
N VAL A 183 -20.81 -4.51 -14.77
CA VAL A 183 -21.79 -4.20 -15.83
C VAL A 183 -21.15 -3.27 -16.86
N ASN A 184 -20.50 -2.19 -16.42
CA ASN A 184 -19.76 -1.29 -17.32
C ASN A 184 -18.68 -2.03 -18.13
N ALA A 185 -17.99 -3.01 -17.54
CA ALA A 185 -17.02 -3.85 -18.27
C ALA A 185 -17.67 -4.64 -19.41
N VAL A 186 -18.86 -5.19 -19.17
CA VAL A 186 -19.64 -5.89 -20.21
C VAL A 186 -20.06 -4.92 -21.30
N PHE A 187 -20.48 -3.70 -20.96
CA PHE A 187 -20.79 -2.65 -21.94
C PHE A 187 -19.58 -2.22 -22.76
N ILE A 188 -18.36 -2.23 -22.20
CA ILE A 188 -17.13 -1.96 -22.96
C ILE A 188 -16.80 -3.10 -23.93
N GLY A 189 -17.08 -4.35 -23.55
CA GLY A 189 -16.80 -5.54 -24.37
C GLY A 189 -17.85 -5.83 -25.45
N LEU A 190 -19.06 -5.29 -25.31
CA LEU A 190 -20.12 -5.36 -26.32
C LEU A 190 -20.00 -4.11 -27.22
N ASP A 191 -19.44 -4.33 -28.40
CA ASP A 191 -18.93 -3.35 -29.39
C ASP A 191 -19.60 -1.96 -29.51
N GLU A 192 -18.76 -0.99 -29.87
CA GLU A 192 -18.94 0.48 -29.98
C GLU A 192 -19.98 0.98 -31.01
N GLU A 193 -20.75 0.11 -31.67
CA GLU A 193 -21.62 0.52 -32.79
C GLU A 193 -22.96 1.16 -32.35
N ASN A 194 -23.30 1.09 -31.05
CA ASN A 194 -24.57 1.63 -30.56
C ASN A 194 -24.42 3.08 -30.03
N PRO A 195 -25.19 4.06 -30.53
CA PRO A 195 -25.18 5.44 -30.01
C PRO A 195 -25.63 5.55 -28.54
N MET A 196 -26.21 4.48 -27.98
CA MET A 196 -26.55 4.36 -26.56
C MET A 196 -25.33 4.31 -25.64
N ILE A 197 -24.14 3.98 -26.17
CA ILE A 197 -22.90 3.85 -25.39
C ILE A 197 -22.44 5.22 -24.89
N ALA A 198 -22.52 6.27 -25.72
CA ALA A 198 -22.11 7.62 -25.33
C ALA A 198 -22.96 8.18 -24.17
N ASN A 199 -24.26 7.88 -24.14
CA ASN A 199 -25.14 8.28 -23.03
C ASN A 199 -24.85 7.45 -21.77
N SER A 200 -24.57 6.16 -21.95
CA SER A 200 -24.21 5.25 -20.87
C SER A 200 -22.92 5.68 -20.16
N GLU A 201 -21.93 6.19 -20.89
CA GLU A 201 -20.66 6.70 -20.34
C GLU A 201 -20.88 7.83 -19.34
N TRP A 202 -21.72 8.80 -19.67
CA TRP A 202 -22.06 9.89 -18.76
C TRP A 202 -22.79 9.40 -17.52
N VAL A 203 -23.69 8.42 -17.66
CA VAL A 203 -24.39 7.80 -16.53
C VAL A 203 -23.43 7.08 -15.60
N PHE A 204 -22.54 6.24 -16.14
CA PHE A 204 -21.54 5.54 -15.34
C PHE A 204 -20.58 6.52 -14.66
N LEU A 205 -20.07 7.52 -15.39
CA LEU A 205 -19.22 8.58 -14.84
C LEU A 205 -19.91 9.31 -13.68
N ALA A 206 -21.19 9.66 -13.83
CA ALA A 206 -21.98 10.29 -12.78
C ALA A 206 -22.15 9.37 -11.56
N LEU A 207 -22.41 8.07 -11.76
CA LEU A 207 -22.50 7.09 -10.68
C LEU A 207 -21.18 6.97 -9.89
N TYR A 208 -20.02 6.94 -10.58
CA TYR A 208 -18.72 6.90 -9.90
C TYR A 208 -18.38 8.21 -9.19
N LEU A 209 -18.73 9.35 -9.77
CA LEU A 209 -18.57 10.64 -9.11
C LEU A 209 -19.43 10.70 -7.84
N LEU A 210 -20.67 10.21 -7.92
CA LEU A 210 -21.58 10.09 -6.79
C LEU A 210 -21.00 9.17 -5.72
N GLU A 211 -20.41 8.04 -6.10
CA GLU A 211 -19.73 7.12 -5.17
C GLU A 211 -18.66 7.82 -4.33
N ILE A 212 -17.75 8.54 -4.98
CA ILE A 212 -16.66 9.26 -4.32
C ILE A 212 -17.22 10.38 -3.46
N LEU A 213 -18.22 11.12 -3.94
CA LEU A 213 -18.85 12.19 -3.18
C LEU A 213 -19.51 11.65 -1.90
N LEU A 214 -20.22 10.51 -1.99
CA LEU A 214 -20.82 9.84 -0.84
C LEU A 214 -19.75 9.34 0.13
N LYS A 215 -18.68 8.70 -0.38
CA LYS A 215 -17.55 8.26 0.45
C LYS A 215 -16.85 9.44 1.13
N LEU A 216 -16.64 10.55 0.43
CA LEU A 216 -16.01 11.76 0.97
C LEU A 216 -16.91 12.48 2.00
N TYR A 217 -18.23 12.37 1.85
CA TYR A 217 -19.19 12.93 2.80
C TYR A 217 -19.24 12.11 4.10
N VAL A 218 -19.21 10.77 3.98
CA VAL A 218 -19.37 9.84 5.12
C VAL A 218 -18.05 9.56 5.84
N PHE A 219 -16.96 9.41 5.10
CA PHE A 219 -15.61 9.27 5.69
C PHE A 219 -14.96 10.64 5.79
N GLU A 220 -14.34 10.96 6.92
CA GLU A 220 -13.63 12.24 7.05
C GLU A 220 -12.63 12.40 5.89
N PRO A 221 -12.57 13.55 5.20
CA PRO A 221 -11.66 13.76 4.08
C PRO A 221 -10.21 13.40 4.44
N ARG A 222 -9.80 13.66 5.69
CA ARG A 222 -8.46 13.28 6.19
C ARG A 222 -8.29 11.79 6.44
N ALA A 223 -9.35 11.08 6.84
CA ALA A 223 -9.32 9.62 7.00
C ALA A 223 -9.37 8.92 5.63
N PHE A 224 -10.12 9.48 4.68
CA PHE A 224 -10.23 8.99 3.31
C PHE A 224 -8.90 9.12 2.55
N PHE A 225 -8.20 10.26 2.71
CA PHE A 225 -6.87 10.52 2.15
C PHE A 225 -5.72 10.11 3.09
N SER A 226 -5.97 9.27 4.08
CA SER A 226 -4.89 8.74 4.92
C SER A 226 -3.89 7.95 4.08
N ARG A 227 -2.59 8.07 4.40
CA ARG A 227 -1.45 7.42 3.70
C ARG A 227 -1.58 5.89 3.61
N HIS A 228 -2.46 5.30 4.42
CA HIS A 228 -2.74 3.86 4.45
C HIS A 228 -3.81 3.40 3.45
N SER A 229 -4.53 4.30 2.77
CA SER A 229 -5.64 3.99 1.85
C SER A 229 -5.28 4.28 0.39
N PHE A 230 -4.19 3.68 -0.11
CA PHE A 230 -3.72 3.85 -1.50
C PHE A 230 -4.83 3.70 -2.54
N TRP A 231 -5.70 2.70 -2.36
CA TRP A 231 -6.80 2.38 -3.27
C TRP A 231 -7.86 3.48 -3.38
N ASN A 232 -8.17 4.18 -2.28
CA ASN A 232 -9.11 5.29 -2.29
C ASN A 232 -8.55 6.50 -3.04
N TRP A 233 -7.26 6.79 -2.85
CA TRP A 233 -6.58 7.88 -3.55
C TRP A 233 -6.45 7.58 -5.05
N PHE A 234 -6.05 6.35 -5.40
CA PHE A 234 -5.95 5.89 -6.77
C PHE A 234 -7.28 6.01 -7.52
N ASP A 235 -8.36 5.55 -6.90
CA ASP A 235 -9.69 5.72 -7.48
C ASP A 235 -10.07 7.19 -7.70
N THR A 236 -9.83 8.03 -6.70
CA THR A 236 -10.18 9.45 -6.79
C THR A 236 -9.50 10.10 -8.00
N ILE A 237 -8.24 9.76 -8.23
CA ILE A 237 -7.49 10.24 -9.40
C ILE A 237 -8.06 9.68 -10.71
N ILE A 238 -8.42 8.40 -10.75
CA ILE A 238 -9.02 7.82 -11.95
C ILE A 238 -10.35 8.50 -12.29
N VAL A 239 -11.22 8.73 -11.32
CA VAL A 239 -12.52 9.36 -11.59
C VAL A 239 -12.36 10.82 -11.97
N ILE A 240 -11.49 11.57 -11.30
CA ILE A 240 -11.22 12.98 -11.65
C ILE A 240 -10.58 13.10 -13.04
N SER A 241 -9.56 12.29 -13.34
CA SER A 241 -8.90 12.30 -14.66
C SER A 241 -9.87 11.93 -15.78
N ALA A 242 -10.73 10.94 -15.56
CA ALA A 242 -11.78 10.56 -16.50
C ALA A 242 -12.85 11.64 -16.67
N LEU A 243 -13.24 12.34 -15.59
CA LEU A 243 -14.15 13.47 -15.66
C LEU A 243 -13.56 14.59 -16.52
N ILE A 244 -12.30 14.96 -16.28
CA ILE A 244 -11.58 15.97 -17.07
C ILE A 244 -11.50 15.53 -18.54
N ALA A 245 -11.08 14.30 -18.82
CA ALA A 245 -10.96 13.78 -20.18
C ALA A 245 -12.31 13.81 -20.94
N THR A 246 -13.41 13.46 -20.26
CA THR A 246 -14.76 13.46 -20.83
C THR A 246 -15.26 14.88 -21.11
N ILE A 247 -15.00 15.83 -20.20
CA ILE A 247 -15.34 17.24 -20.39
C ILE A 247 -14.54 17.83 -21.55
N VAL A 248 -13.24 17.59 -21.61
CA VAL A 248 -12.37 18.06 -22.70
C VAL A 248 -12.83 17.50 -24.05
N ASN A 249 -13.13 16.20 -24.12
CA ASN A 249 -13.68 15.55 -25.32
C ASN A 249 -14.98 16.23 -25.78
N SER A 250 -15.88 16.53 -24.85
CA SER A 250 -17.18 17.14 -25.16
C SER A 250 -17.05 18.59 -25.60
N ALA A 251 -16.17 19.37 -24.95
CA ALA A 251 -15.87 20.74 -25.32
C ALA A 251 -15.24 20.82 -26.73
N MET A 252 -14.29 19.94 -27.04
CA MET A 252 -13.63 19.89 -28.36
C MET A 252 -14.59 19.49 -29.48
N LYS A 253 -15.52 18.56 -29.22
CA LYS A 253 -16.60 18.21 -30.17
C LYS A 253 -17.51 19.42 -30.45
N SER A 254 -17.83 20.21 -29.43
CA SER A 254 -18.71 21.39 -29.58
C SER A 254 -18.07 22.56 -30.33
N SER A 255 -16.74 22.70 -30.29
CA SER A 255 -16.01 23.77 -30.98
C SER A 255 -15.61 23.43 -32.42
N GLY A 256 -16.08 22.30 -32.97
CA GLY A 256 -15.75 21.86 -34.34
C GLY A 256 -14.28 21.45 -34.52
N GLY A 257 -13.53 21.30 -33.43
CA GLY A 257 -12.17 20.78 -33.46
C GLY A 257 -12.19 19.28 -33.76
N TYR A 258 -11.42 18.85 -34.77
CA TYR A 258 -11.19 17.43 -35.05
C TYR A 258 -10.80 16.71 -33.75
N THR A 259 -11.65 15.78 -33.32
CA THR A 259 -11.40 14.98 -32.12
C THR A 259 -10.17 14.12 -32.38
N SER A 260 -9.05 14.44 -31.72
CA SER A 260 -7.85 13.61 -31.85
C SER A 260 -8.19 12.21 -31.34
N ARG A 261 -7.92 11.19 -32.16
CA ARG A 261 -8.03 9.76 -31.81
C ARG A 261 -7.39 9.45 -30.45
N GLN A 262 -6.33 10.20 -30.11
CA GLN A 262 -5.62 10.14 -28.84
C GLN A 262 -6.51 10.44 -27.62
N ILE A 263 -7.45 11.38 -27.71
CA ILE A 263 -8.34 11.71 -26.57
C ILE A 263 -9.32 10.57 -26.33
N LEU A 264 -9.85 9.99 -27.41
CA LEU A 264 -10.73 8.81 -27.32
C LEU A 264 -9.97 7.60 -26.76
N ASP A 265 -8.73 7.40 -27.18
CA ASP A 265 -7.84 6.35 -26.64
C ASP A 265 -7.57 6.56 -25.15
N ILE A 266 -7.31 7.80 -24.71
CA ILE A 266 -7.12 8.13 -23.29
C ILE A 266 -8.40 7.86 -22.48
N VAL A 267 -9.57 8.27 -22.97
CA VAL A 267 -10.85 8.00 -22.31
C VAL A 267 -11.10 6.49 -22.25
N PHE A 268 -10.79 5.73 -23.30
CA PHE A 268 -10.83 4.27 -23.29
C PHE A 268 -9.91 3.66 -22.22
N ILE A 269 -8.65 4.08 -22.17
CA ILE A 269 -7.70 3.60 -21.15
C ILE A 269 -8.21 3.90 -19.74
N LEU A 270 -8.72 5.11 -19.48
CA LEU A 270 -9.29 5.49 -18.18
C LEU A 270 -10.53 4.65 -17.82
N ARG A 271 -11.35 4.27 -18.82
CA ARG A 271 -12.47 3.33 -18.64
C ARG A 271 -11.96 1.95 -18.19
N VAL A 272 -10.93 1.41 -18.85
CA VAL A 272 -10.35 0.10 -18.51
C VAL A 272 -9.63 0.14 -17.15
N LEU A 273 -8.94 1.24 -16.82
CA LEU A 273 -8.26 1.41 -15.53
C LEU A 273 -9.21 1.29 -14.34
N ARG A 274 -10.50 1.65 -14.49
CA ARG A 274 -11.52 1.47 -13.44
C ARG A 274 -11.75 0.00 -13.09
N LEU A 275 -11.53 -0.94 -14.02
CA LEU A 275 -11.65 -2.37 -13.76
C LEU A 275 -10.63 -2.85 -12.72
N ILE A 276 -9.52 -2.13 -12.53
CA ILE A 276 -8.52 -2.42 -11.50
C ILE A 276 -9.15 -2.32 -10.09
N ARG A 277 -10.25 -1.57 -9.90
CA ARG A 277 -10.92 -1.51 -8.59
C ARG A 277 -11.52 -2.86 -8.17
N VAL A 278 -11.96 -3.69 -9.11
CA VAL A 278 -12.42 -5.06 -8.83
C VAL A 278 -11.31 -5.88 -8.16
N VAL A 279 -10.05 -5.58 -8.47
CA VAL A 279 -8.88 -6.23 -7.88
C VAL A 279 -8.72 -5.90 -6.39
N ASP A 280 -9.11 -4.71 -5.94
CA ASP A 280 -9.10 -4.34 -4.50
C ASP A 280 -10.18 -5.10 -3.71
N SER A 281 -11.33 -5.37 -4.32
CA SER A 281 -12.41 -6.15 -3.70
C SER A 281 -11.97 -7.58 -3.37
N ILE A 282 -11.07 -8.14 -4.18
CA ILE A 282 -10.50 -9.48 -3.96
C ILE A 282 -9.31 -9.42 -2.99
N GLN A 283 -9.53 -9.87 -1.76
CA GLN A 283 -8.52 -9.86 -0.69
C GLN A 283 -7.14 -10.43 -1.10
N ARG A 284 -7.13 -11.50 -1.92
CA ARG A 284 -5.89 -12.14 -2.39
C ARG A 284 -5.05 -11.20 -3.25
N PHE A 285 -5.67 -10.56 -4.25
CA PHE A 285 -4.96 -9.62 -5.12
C PHE A 285 -4.59 -8.33 -4.39
N ARG A 286 -5.48 -7.85 -3.52
CA ARG A 286 -5.17 -6.73 -2.63
C ARG A 286 -3.92 -6.98 -1.80
N ALA A 287 -3.75 -8.19 -1.25
CA ALA A 287 -2.55 -8.57 -0.53
C ALA A 287 -1.31 -8.52 -1.44
N ILE A 288 -1.38 -9.09 -2.64
CA ILE A 288 -0.29 -9.07 -3.63
C ILE A 288 0.12 -7.63 -3.96
N ILE A 289 -0.83 -6.76 -4.30
CA ILE A 289 -0.54 -5.37 -4.66
C ILE A 289 0.03 -4.61 -3.46
N ASN A 290 -0.50 -4.80 -2.26
CA ASN A 290 0.06 -4.19 -1.06
C ASN A 290 1.50 -4.65 -0.79
N THR A 291 1.84 -5.91 -1.07
CA THR A 291 3.23 -6.37 -0.98
C THR A 291 4.11 -5.73 -2.06
N LEU A 292 3.63 -5.60 -3.29
CA LEU A 292 4.37 -4.94 -4.37
C LEU A 292 4.65 -3.46 -4.05
N ILE A 293 3.65 -2.74 -3.54
CA ILE A 293 3.81 -1.33 -3.13
C ILE A 293 4.84 -1.19 -2.00
N ARG A 294 4.86 -2.14 -1.05
CA ARG A 294 5.84 -2.13 0.06
C ARG A 294 7.26 -2.48 -0.39
N ILE A 295 7.40 -3.37 -1.37
CA ILE A 295 8.70 -3.82 -1.88
C ILE A 295 9.22 -2.86 -2.98
N GLY A 296 8.36 -2.11 -3.64
CA GLY A 296 8.71 -1.17 -4.72
C GLY A 296 9.87 -0.22 -4.38
N PRO A 297 9.83 0.49 -3.24
CA PRO A 297 10.94 1.36 -2.82
C PRO A 297 12.27 0.62 -2.64
N MET A 298 12.21 -0.62 -2.14
CA MET A 298 13.38 -1.48 -1.95
C MET A 298 13.96 -1.91 -3.30
N ILE A 299 13.12 -2.33 -4.26
CA ILE A 299 13.56 -2.68 -5.61
C ILE A 299 14.18 -1.45 -6.30
N LEU A 300 13.59 -0.27 -6.14
CA LEU A 300 14.09 0.95 -6.75
C LEU A 300 15.47 1.34 -6.21
N THR A 301 15.70 1.18 -4.89
CA THR A 301 17.02 1.41 -4.28
C THR A 301 18.05 0.36 -4.73
N PHE A 302 17.68 -0.91 -4.85
CA PHE A 302 18.57 -1.92 -5.44
C PHE A 302 18.87 -1.64 -6.92
N GLY A 303 17.89 -1.21 -7.70
CA GLY A 303 18.06 -0.86 -9.11
C GLY A 303 19.02 0.31 -9.32
N GLN A 304 18.99 1.31 -8.44
CA GLN A 304 19.95 2.42 -8.45
C GLN A 304 21.39 2.01 -8.15
N HIS A 305 21.62 0.87 -7.49
CA HIS A 305 22.97 0.33 -7.27
C HIS A 305 23.49 -0.54 -8.43
N ILE A 306 22.62 -0.93 -9.36
CA ILE A 306 22.96 -1.82 -10.50
C ILE A 306 23.24 -1.00 -11.78
N ILE A 307 22.74 0.23 -11.87
CA ILE A 307 23.01 1.19 -12.96
C ILE A 307 24.18 2.09 -12.56
#